data_AF-A0A916ZLP8-F1
#
_entry.id   AF-A0A916ZLP8-F1
#
_cell.length_a   1.000
_cell.length_b   1.000
_cell.length_c   1.000
_cell.angle_alpha   90.00
_cell.angle_beta   90.00
_cell.angle_gamma   90.00
#
_symmetry.space_group_name_H-M   'P 1'
#
loop_
_entity.id
_entity.type
_entity.pdbx_description
1 polymer ?
#
loop_
_entity_poly.entity_id
_entity_poly.type
_entity_poly.pdbx_seq_one_letter_code
_entity_poly.pdbx_strand_id
1 'polypeptide(L)'
;MGADVIYLHGYFSKLPTNHQKMRVIQFEGIQDLSDKIQTIVKGEPIYAVIMTAAISDWVVDKIIGSNGEIINNLGKIPSESPPIIHFKKAPKLISEIKHWNPDVLLVGFKLEHSVDVDYLLDRSKQRMETWRADYVVANSTGSLYSDATSHYVLSKDGSVQTISKKSETAHAVIHILDSN
;
A
#
# COMPACT_ATOMS: atom_id res chain seq x y z
N MET A 1 11.48 11.64 -16.40
CA MET A 1 12.10 10.30 -16.28
C MET A 1 11.50 9.37 -17.32
N GLY A 2 12.32 8.57 -17.99
CA GLY A 2 11.89 7.52 -18.93
C GLY A 2 11.77 6.15 -18.27
N ALA A 3 11.32 6.09 -17.02
CA ALA A 3 11.16 4.82 -16.31
C ALA A 3 10.01 3.99 -16.92
N ASP A 4 10.23 2.69 -17.04
CA ASP A 4 9.20 1.73 -17.39
C ASP A 4 8.35 1.42 -16.14
N VAL A 5 7.07 1.79 -16.17
CA VAL A 5 6.19 1.73 -14.99
C VAL A 5 5.19 0.59 -15.13
N ILE A 6 5.16 -0.29 -14.13
CA ILE A 6 4.07 -1.23 -13.90
C ILE A 6 3.15 -0.62 -12.82
N TYR A 7 1.93 -0.25 -13.22
CA TYR A 7 0.97 0.42 -12.34
C TYR A 7 -0.11 -0.57 -11.87
N LEU A 8 0.09 -1.12 -10.67
CA LEU A 8 -0.92 -1.95 -10.01
C LEU A 8 -1.98 -1.06 -9.35
N HIS A 9 -3.26 -1.28 -9.66
CA HIS A 9 -4.35 -0.47 -9.11
C HIS A 9 -5.57 -1.29 -8.70
N GLY A 10 -6.27 -0.83 -7.66
CA GLY A 10 -7.52 -1.44 -7.25
C GLY A 10 -8.64 -1.17 -8.26
N TYR A 11 -9.67 -2.01 -8.24
CA TYR A 11 -10.84 -1.98 -9.15
C TYR A 11 -11.41 -0.57 -9.42
N PHE A 12 -11.60 0.24 -8.39
CA PHE A 12 -12.23 1.57 -8.48
C PHE A 12 -11.24 2.75 -8.57
N SER A 13 -9.97 2.47 -8.83
CA SER A 13 -8.94 3.51 -8.81
C SER A 13 -9.02 4.42 -10.03
N LYS A 14 -8.84 5.73 -9.82
CA LYS A 14 -8.58 6.66 -10.92
C LYS A 14 -7.21 6.36 -11.53
N LEU A 15 -7.16 6.15 -12.84
CA LEU A 15 -5.92 5.91 -13.55
C LEU A 15 -5.16 7.23 -13.80
N PRO A 16 -3.82 7.19 -13.87
CA PRO A 16 -3.02 8.32 -14.33
C PRO A 16 -3.42 8.76 -15.74
N THR A 17 -3.33 10.06 -16.05
CA THR A 17 -3.66 10.59 -17.39
C THR A 17 -2.79 9.98 -18.48
N ASN A 18 -1.55 9.61 -18.16
CA ASN A 18 -0.57 8.98 -19.04
C ASN A 18 -0.49 7.45 -18.90
N HIS A 19 -1.52 6.79 -18.35
CA HIS A 19 -1.55 5.34 -18.15
C HIS A 19 -1.26 4.50 -19.42
N GLN A 20 -1.51 5.03 -20.62
CA GLN A 20 -1.19 4.38 -21.90
C GLN A 20 0.32 4.17 -22.11
N LYS A 21 1.17 4.87 -21.35
CA LYS A 21 2.63 4.73 -21.35
C LYS A 21 3.13 3.76 -20.27
N MET A 22 2.22 3.06 -19.60
CA MET A 22 2.50 2.19 -18.46
C MET A 22 1.91 0.80 -18.72
N ARG A 23 2.49 -0.22 -18.09
CA ARG A 23 1.83 -1.52 -17.97
C ARG A 23 0.84 -1.46 -16.81
N VAL A 24 -0.44 -1.30 -17.12
CA VAL A 24 -1.50 -1.17 -16.12
C VAL A 24 -2.03 -2.55 -15.75
N ILE A 25 -2.07 -2.86 -14.45
CA ILE A 25 -2.55 -4.16 -13.94
C ILE A 25 -3.55 -3.92 -12.81
N GLN A 26 -4.82 -4.24 -13.06
CA GLN A 26 -5.85 -4.16 -12.03
C GLN A 26 -5.73 -5.31 -11.03
N PHE A 27 -6.05 -5.11 -9.75
CA PHE A 27 -6.16 -6.18 -8.75
C PHE A 27 -7.45 -6.10 -7.93
N GLU A 28 -7.87 -7.23 -7.37
CA GLU A 28 -9.04 -7.39 -6.50
C GLU A 28 -8.68 -8.04 -5.15
N GLY A 29 -8.59 -7.22 -4.10
CA GLY A 29 -8.26 -7.68 -2.76
C GLY A 29 -6.76 -7.94 -2.55
N ILE A 30 -6.40 -8.28 -1.31
CA ILE A 30 -4.99 -8.39 -0.89
C ILE A 30 -4.29 -9.62 -1.47
N GLN A 31 -4.99 -10.75 -1.65
CA GLN A 31 -4.38 -11.97 -2.17
C GLN A 31 -3.97 -11.81 -3.63
N ASP A 32 -4.88 -11.28 -4.46
CA ASP A 32 -4.60 -11.03 -5.88
C ASP A 32 -3.47 -10.00 -6.05
N LEU A 33 -3.44 -8.93 -5.23
CA LEU A 33 -2.32 -7.99 -5.20
C LEU A 33 -1.01 -8.69 -4.81
N SER A 34 -1.04 -9.55 -3.80
CA SER A 34 0.11 -10.31 -3.33
C SER A 34 0.70 -11.18 -4.44
N ASP A 35 -0.14 -11.95 -5.11
CA ASP A 35 0.27 -12.90 -6.15
C ASP A 35 0.87 -12.16 -7.35
N LYS A 36 0.28 -11.02 -7.75
CA LYS A 36 0.80 -10.17 -8.83
C LYS A 36 2.15 -9.56 -8.47
N ILE A 37 2.27 -8.95 -7.29
CA ILE A 37 3.55 -8.37 -6.85
C ILE A 37 4.61 -9.47 -6.81
N GLN A 38 4.31 -10.61 -6.19
CA GLN A 38 5.25 -11.73 -6.09
C GLN A 38 5.72 -12.21 -7.46
N THR A 39 4.80 -12.39 -8.41
CA THR A 39 5.12 -12.82 -9.77
C THR A 39 6.05 -11.81 -10.46
N ILE A 40 5.72 -10.51 -10.36
CA ILE A 40 6.48 -9.45 -11.01
C ILE A 40 7.88 -9.32 -10.41
N VAL A 41 8.01 -9.19 -9.09
CA VAL A 41 9.32 -8.93 -8.45
C VAL A 41 10.27 -10.13 -8.51
N LYS A 42 9.75 -11.34 -8.73
CA LYS A 42 10.56 -12.55 -8.94
C LYS A 42 10.85 -12.84 -10.42
N GLY A 43 9.98 -12.41 -11.32
CA GLY A 43 10.05 -12.73 -12.75
C GLY A 43 10.69 -11.64 -13.61
N GLU A 44 10.75 -10.40 -13.13
CA GLU A 44 11.18 -9.23 -13.89
C GLU A 44 12.23 -8.43 -13.10
N PRO A 45 13.18 -7.76 -13.77
CA PRO A 45 14.13 -6.87 -13.10
C PRO A 45 13.40 -5.60 -12.62
N ILE A 46 13.07 -5.58 -11.32
CA ILE A 46 12.41 -4.44 -10.69
C ILE A 46 13.43 -3.64 -9.88
N TYR A 47 13.62 -2.37 -10.25
CA TYR A 47 14.48 -1.46 -9.51
C TYR A 47 13.83 -0.98 -8.20
N ALA A 48 12.56 -0.57 -8.26
CA ALA A 48 11.86 -0.02 -7.11
C ALA A 48 10.40 -0.50 -7.01
N VAL A 49 9.91 -0.62 -5.79
CA VAL A 49 8.50 -0.84 -5.48
C VAL A 49 8.00 0.29 -4.57
N ILE A 50 6.97 1.00 -5.02
CA ILE A 50 6.35 2.10 -4.27
C ILE A 50 4.95 1.66 -3.83
N MET A 51 4.81 1.29 -2.55
CA MET A 51 3.56 0.79 -1.98
C MET A 51 2.69 1.94 -1.47
N THR A 52 1.87 2.50 -2.37
CA THR A 52 0.87 3.54 -2.04
C THR A 52 -0.53 3.00 -1.77
N ALA A 53 -0.79 1.74 -2.14
CA ALA A 53 -2.11 1.14 -2.03
C ALA A 53 -2.58 1.05 -0.57
N ALA A 54 -3.79 1.55 -0.30
CA ALA A 54 -4.48 1.33 0.97
C ALA A 54 -5.04 -0.10 0.99
N ILE A 55 -4.28 -1.03 1.57
CA ILE A 55 -4.63 -2.45 1.65
C ILE A 55 -5.42 -2.69 2.94
N SER A 56 -6.50 -3.47 2.87
CA SER A 56 -7.29 -3.84 4.05
C SER A 56 -6.46 -4.64 5.05
N ASP A 57 -6.49 -4.23 6.32
CA ASP A 57 -5.87 -4.97 7.43
C ASP A 57 -6.59 -6.30 7.76
N TRP A 58 -7.79 -6.49 7.22
CA TRP A 58 -8.68 -7.60 7.50
C TRP A 58 -9.19 -8.23 6.20
N VAL A 59 -9.34 -9.55 6.21
CA VAL A 59 -10.00 -10.32 5.16
C VAL A 59 -11.14 -11.13 5.76
N VAL A 60 -12.17 -11.41 4.95
CA VAL A 60 -13.25 -12.30 5.38
C VAL A 60 -12.68 -13.69 5.62
N ASP A 61 -12.88 -14.20 6.83
CA ASP A 61 -12.53 -15.56 7.20
C ASP A 61 -13.67 -16.53 6.90
N LYS A 62 -14.87 -16.16 7.34
CA LYS A 62 -16.10 -16.90 7.11
C LYS A 62 -17.32 -16.01 7.26
N ILE A 63 -18.43 -16.45 6.66
CA ILE A 63 -19.74 -15.84 6.77
C ILE A 63 -20.65 -16.86 7.43
N ILE A 64 -21.36 -16.47 8.49
CA ILE A 64 -22.27 -17.34 9.24
C ILE A 64 -23.69 -16.88 8.99
N GLY A 65 -24.55 -17.78 8.54
CA GLY A 65 -25.98 -17.52 8.35
C GLY A 65 -26.73 -17.41 9.66
N SER A 66 -27.97 -16.94 9.59
CA SER A 66 -28.81 -16.74 10.78
C SER A 66 -29.10 -18.03 11.57
N ASN A 67 -28.96 -19.20 10.94
CA ASN A 67 -29.12 -20.51 11.55
C ASN A 67 -27.80 -21.16 11.98
N GLY A 68 -26.68 -20.43 11.91
CA GLY A 68 -25.37 -20.85 12.43
C GLY A 68 -24.54 -21.69 11.46
N GLU A 69 -25.02 -21.95 10.24
CA GLU A 69 -24.25 -22.54 9.16
C GLU A 69 -23.21 -21.57 8.60
N ILE A 70 -22.10 -22.14 8.12
CA ILE A 70 -21.12 -21.39 7.34
C ILE A 70 -21.63 -21.27 5.90
N ILE A 71 -21.81 -20.03 5.44
CA ILE A 71 -22.14 -19.72 4.05
C ILE A 71 -20.84 -19.77 3.25
N ASN A 72 -20.63 -20.88 2.52
CA ASN A 72 -19.48 -21.07 1.64
C ASN A 72 -19.73 -20.57 0.20
N ASN A 73 -20.97 -20.23 -0.12
CA ASN A 73 -21.38 -19.93 -1.49
C ASN A 73 -21.22 -18.43 -1.76
N LEU A 74 -20.49 -18.07 -2.83
CA LEU A 74 -20.36 -16.71 -3.38
C LEU A 74 -21.68 -16.15 -3.99
N GLY A 75 -22.81 -16.80 -3.70
CA GLY A 75 -24.13 -16.40 -4.19
C GLY A 75 -24.72 -15.24 -3.39
N LYS A 76 -25.85 -14.72 -3.87
CA LYS A 76 -26.59 -13.65 -3.20
C LYS A 76 -27.10 -14.13 -1.83
N ILE A 77 -26.73 -13.43 -0.76
CA ILE A 77 -27.28 -13.65 0.59
C ILE A 77 -28.66 -12.98 0.65
N PRO A 78 -29.73 -13.68 1.08
CA PRO A 78 -31.07 -13.09 1.21
C PRO A 78 -31.10 -11.92 2.21
N SER A 79 -31.79 -10.83 1.85
CA SER A 79 -31.89 -9.64 2.70
C SER A 79 -32.67 -9.88 4.01
N GLU A 80 -33.55 -10.88 4.03
CA GLU A 80 -34.36 -11.25 5.19
C GLU A 80 -33.57 -12.01 6.27
N SER A 81 -32.31 -12.37 6.00
CA SER A 81 -31.50 -13.19 6.90
C SER A 81 -30.08 -12.63 6.98
N PRO A 82 -29.83 -11.67 7.88
CA PRO A 82 -28.55 -10.99 7.97
C PRO A 82 -27.46 -11.98 8.42
N PRO A 83 -26.33 -12.04 7.72
CA PRO A 83 -25.23 -12.89 8.12
C PRO A 83 -24.33 -12.21 9.17
N ILE A 84 -23.54 -13.01 9.87
CA ILE A 84 -22.41 -12.55 10.69
C ILE A 84 -21.12 -12.77 9.89
N ILE A 85 -20.35 -11.70 9.66
CA ILE A 85 -19.06 -11.78 8.95
C ILE A 85 -17.94 -11.85 9.98
N HIS A 86 -17.17 -12.93 9.94
CA HIS A 86 -15.95 -13.07 10.72
C HIS A 86 -14.77 -12.61 9.88
N PHE A 87 -13.98 -11.69 10.44
CA PHE A 87 -12.73 -11.25 9.85
C PHE A 87 -11.54 -11.95 10.50
N LYS A 88 -10.52 -12.22 9.70
CA LYS A 88 -9.17 -12.52 10.18
C LYS A 88 -8.20 -11.47 9.67
N LYS A 89 -7.06 -11.36 10.35
CA LYS A 89 -6.00 -10.45 9.97
C LYS A 89 -5.48 -10.79 8.57
N ALA A 90 -5.32 -9.77 7.74
CA ALA A 90 -4.72 -9.91 6.42
C ALA A 90 -3.20 -10.18 6.54
N PRO A 91 -2.60 -10.92 5.59
CA PRO A 91 -1.15 -11.07 5.54
C PRO A 91 -0.46 -9.71 5.40
N LYS A 92 0.73 -9.56 6.00
CA LYS A 92 1.50 -8.31 5.93
C LYS A 92 2.24 -8.20 4.59
N LEU A 93 1.50 -7.94 3.51
CA LEU A 93 2.02 -7.98 2.14
C LEU A 93 3.33 -7.20 1.92
N ILE A 94 3.39 -5.93 2.33
CA ILE A 94 4.60 -5.11 2.12
C ILE A 94 5.86 -5.72 2.77
N SER A 95 5.72 -6.47 3.86
CA SER A 95 6.85 -7.13 4.52
C SER A 95 7.41 -8.30 3.71
N GLU A 96 6.61 -8.89 2.82
CA GLU A 96 7.03 -10.01 1.98
C GLU A 96 7.85 -9.57 0.77
N ILE A 97 7.74 -8.32 0.33
CA ILE A 97 8.39 -7.82 -0.90
C ILE A 97 9.91 -8.01 -0.83
N LYS A 98 10.54 -7.58 0.26
CA LYS A 98 11.99 -7.76 0.49
C LYS A 98 12.40 -9.22 0.73
N HIS A 99 11.45 -10.11 1.06
CA HIS A 99 11.72 -11.55 1.10
C HIS A 99 11.71 -12.16 -0.30
N TRP A 100 10.85 -11.66 -1.21
CA TRP A 100 10.79 -12.14 -2.58
C TRP A 100 11.91 -11.57 -3.45
N ASN A 101 12.28 -10.32 -3.23
CA ASN A 101 13.39 -9.66 -3.90
C ASN A 101 14.04 -8.65 -2.94
N PRO A 102 15.19 -8.97 -2.32
CA PRO A 102 15.84 -8.11 -1.33
C PRO A 102 16.45 -6.84 -1.93
N ASP A 103 16.73 -6.84 -3.24
CA ASP A 103 17.49 -5.79 -3.92
C ASP A 103 16.61 -4.62 -4.39
N VAL A 104 15.27 -4.79 -4.41
CA VAL A 104 14.36 -3.70 -4.82
C VAL A 104 14.45 -2.54 -3.84
N LEU A 105 14.49 -1.31 -4.32
CA LEU A 105 14.29 -0.14 -3.48
C LEU A 105 12.82 -0.09 -3.03
N LEU A 106 12.56 -0.26 -1.72
CA LEU A 106 11.20 -0.33 -1.19
C LEU A 106 10.79 1.00 -0.53
N VAL A 107 9.77 1.64 -1.09
CA VAL A 107 9.14 2.85 -0.53
C VAL A 107 7.74 2.49 -0.02
N GLY A 108 7.50 2.60 1.28
CA GLY A 108 6.20 2.40 1.90
C GLY A 108 5.47 3.71 2.19
N PHE A 109 4.14 3.71 2.17
CA PHE A 109 3.33 4.82 2.68
C PHE A 109 2.66 4.42 3.99
N LYS A 110 2.66 5.34 4.97
CA LYS A 110 2.00 5.15 6.25
C LYS A 110 1.06 6.31 6.56
N LEU A 111 -0.23 6.02 6.42
CA LEU A 111 -1.31 6.88 6.88
C LEU A 111 -1.61 6.61 8.37
N GLU A 112 -1.80 7.66 9.14
CA GLU A 112 -2.19 7.62 10.55
C GLU A 112 -3.28 8.66 10.84
N HIS A 113 -4.09 8.44 11.87
CA HIS A 113 -5.13 9.40 12.26
C HIS A 113 -4.59 10.57 13.09
N SER A 114 -3.50 10.34 13.83
CA SER A 114 -2.92 11.37 14.70
C SER A 114 -2.29 12.51 13.89
N VAL A 115 -2.34 13.72 14.44
CA VAL A 115 -1.62 14.91 13.94
C VAL A 115 -0.31 15.16 14.70
N ASP A 116 -0.04 14.36 15.73
CA ASP A 116 1.21 14.40 16.49
C ASP A 116 2.36 13.88 15.63
N VAL A 117 3.29 14.78 15.28
CA VAL A 117 4.43 14.49 14.41
C VAL A 117 5.34 13.43 15.01
N ASP A 118 5.62 13.48 16.31
CA ASP A 118 6.53 12.52 16.95
C ASP A 118 5.92 11.11 16.93
N TYR A 119 4.61 11.01 17.18
CA TYR A 119 3.87 9.76 17.03
C TYR A 119 3.91 9.24 15.59
N LEU A 120 3.69 10.10 14.59
CA LEU A 120 3.76 9.72 13.17
C LEU A 120 5.14 9.16 12.80
N LEU A 121 6.20 9.83 13.25
CA LEU A 121 7.58 9.45 12.96
C LEU A 121 7.96 8.14 13.67
N ASP A 122 7.62 7.97 14.95
CA ASP A 122 7.89 6.74 15.70
C ASP A 122 7.20 5.52 15.06
N ARG A 123 5.92 5.64 14.75
CA ARG A 123 5.16 4.59 14.08
C ARG A 123 5.72 4.25 12.71
N SER A 124 6.17 5.26 11.98
CA SER A 124 6.76 5.07 10.64
C SER A 124 8.14 4.41 10.71
N LYS A 125 8.97 4.74 11.70
CA LYS A 125 10.24 4.05 11.96
C LYS A 125 10.03 2.56 12.27
N GLN A 126 9.12 2.24 13.19
CA GLN A 126 8.77 0.84 13.51
C GLN A 126 8.28 0.06 12.28
N ARG A 127 7.51 0.72 11.40
CA ARG A 127 7.04 0.12 10.15
C ARG A 127 8.17 -0.07 9.14
N MET A 128 9.02 0.93 8.95
CA MET A 128 10.19 0.85 8.08
C MET A 128 11.06 -0.35 8.43
N GLU A 129 11.35 -0.56 9.73
CA GLU A 129 12.09 -1.72 10.22
C GLU A 129 11.38 -3.05 9.93
N THR A 130 10.09 -3.15 10.28
CA THR A 130 9.30 -4.38 10.06
C THR A 130 9.21 -4.75 8.58
N TRP A 131 9.08 -3.74 7.71
CA TRP A 131 8.96 -3.91 6.27
C TRP A 131 10.30 -4.08 5.57
N ARG A 132 11.41 -3.79 6.26
CA ARG A 132 12.74 -3.59 5.68
C ARG A 132 12.70 -2.59 4.53
N ALA A 133 11.86 -1.56 4.66
CA ALA A 133 11.72 -0.52 3.65
C ALA A 133 12.94 0.40 3.68
N ASP A 134 13.34 0.89 2.51
CA ASP A 134 14.41 1.87 2.38
C ASP A 134 13.91 3.27 2.74
N TYR A 135 12.64 3.54 2.41
CA TYR A 135 11.96 4.78 2.74
C TYR A 135 10.52 4.54 3.21
N VAL A 136 10.04 5.40 4.11
CA VAL A 136 8.62 5.48 4.47
C VAL A 136 8.14 6.92 4.36
N VAL A 137 7.06 7.13 3.62
CA VAL A 137 6.34 8.41 3.57
C VAL A 137 5.23 8.36 4.62
N ALA A 138 5.37 9.14 5.68
CA ALA A 138 4.39 9.25 6.75
C ALA A 138 3.47 10.45 6.53
N ASN A 139 2.17 10.27 6.76
CA ASN A 139 1.18 11.33 6.63
C ASN A 139 -0.05 11.08 7.52
N SER A 140 -0.75 12.16 7.87
CA SER A 140 -2.00 12.08 8.64
C SER A 140 -3.24 12.02 7.73
N THR A 141 -4.38 11.60 8.25
CA THR A 141 -5.68 11.55 7.52
C THR A 141 -6.08 12.89 6.90
N GLY A 142 -5.65 14.01 7.48
CA GLY A 142 -5.86 15.34 6.90
C GLY A 142 -5.28 15.47 5.48
N SER A 143 -4.21 14.72 5.15
CA SER A 143 -3.58 14.74 3.82
C SER A 143 -4.45 14.18 2.70
N LEU A 144 -5.50 13.43 3.03
CA LEU A 144 -6.40 12.88 2.03
C LEU A 144 -7.28 13.97 1.38
N TYR A 145 -7.60 15.03 2.13
CA TYR A 145 -8.60 16.03 1.73
C TYR A 145 -8.02 17.32 1.18
N SER A 146 -6.71 17.53 1.31
CA SER A 146 -6.03 18.75 0.88
C SER A 146 -4.69 18.43 0.23
N ASP A 147 -4.34 19.20 -0.80
CA ASP A 147 -3.03 19.13 -1.45
C ASP A 147 -1.93 19.80 -0.62
N ALA A 148 -2.30 20.73 0.27
CA ALA A 148 -1.39 21.44 1.17
C ALA A 148 -1.34 20.75 2.53
N THR A 149 -0.63 19.62 2.61
CA THR A 149 -0.51 18.81 3.82
C THR A 149 0.89 18.24 3.99
N SER A 150 1.29 18.13 5.26
CA SER A 150 2.62 17.65 5.63
C SER A 150 2.76 16.16 5.39
N HIS A 151 3.79 15.82 4.64
CA HIS A 151 4.35 14.48 4.48
C HIS A 151 5.74 14.48 5.09
N TYR A 152 6.10 13.39 5.74
CA TYR A 152 7.43 13.17 6.29
C TYR A 152 8.05 12.00 5.55
N VAL A 153 9.12 12.25 4.81
CA VAL A 153 9.87 11.21 4.09
C VAL A 153 11.01 10.76 4.99
N LEU A 154 10.88 9.55 5.54
CA LEU A 154 11.89 8.92 6.39
C LEU A 154 12.78 8.04 5.52
N SER A 155 14.10 8.16 5.68
CA SER A 155 15.11 7.27 5.11
C SER A 155 15.57 6.24 6.15
N LYS A 156 15.99 5.06 5.70
CA LYS A 156 16.63 4.03 6.55
C LYS A 156 17.88 4.51 7.29
N ASP A 157 18.53 5.57 6.80
CA ASP A 157 19.67 6.21 7.49
C ASP A 157 19.25 7.08 8.70
N GLY A 158 17.94 7.23 8.92
CA GLY A 158 17.36 8.01 10.02
C GLY A 158 17.03 9.46 9.67
N SER A 159 17.40 9.94 8.48
CA SER A 159 17.05 11.28 8.02
C SER A 159 15.54 11.41 7.75
N VAL A 160 15.02 12.62 7.99
CA VAL A 160 13.60 12.95 7.82
C VAL A 160 13.49 14.26 7.05
N GLN A 161 12.81 14.21 5.90
CA GLN A 161 12.45 15.39 5.12
C GLN A 161 10.97 15.72 5.32
N THR A 162 10.67 16.97 5.67
CA THR A 162 9.28 17.46 5.75
C THR A 162 8.90 18.16 4.45
N ILE A 163 7.75 17.79 3.88
CA ILE A 163 7.25 18.30 2.60
C ILE A 163 5.79 18.70 2.77
N SER A 164 5.37 19.84 2.24
CA SER A 164 4.03 20.39 2.52
C SER A 164 3.02 20.23 1.38
N LYS A 165 3.41 19.59 0.26
CA LYS A 165 2.52 19.36 -0.89
C LYS A 165 2.65 17.96 -1.46
N LYS A 166 1.54 17.41 -1.98
CA LYS A 166 1.52 16.10 -2.66
C LYS A 166 2.41 16.06 -3.90
N SER A 167 2.40 17.10 -4.72
CA SER A 167 3.23 17.19 -5.93
C SER A 167 4.73 17.22 -5.58
N GLU A 168 5.11 17.98 -4.55
CA GLU A 168 6.49 18.02 -4.04
C GLU A 168 6.89 16.67 -3.42
N THR A 169 5.96 15.98 -2.75
CA THR A 169 6.20 14.63 -2.21
C THR A 169 6.44 13.63 -3.34
N ALA A 170 5.65 13.69 -4.42
CA ALA A 170 5.88 12.88 -5.61
C ALA A 170 7.25 13.16 -6.23
N HIS A 171 7.67 14.43 -6.34
CA HIS A 171 9.01 14.79 -6.81
C HIS A 171 10.12 14.28 -5.89
N ALA A 172 9.94 14.31 -4.57
CA ALA A 172 10.93 13.78 -3.63
C ALA A 172 11.06 12.25 -3.75
N VAL A 173 9.94 11.53 -3.87
CA VAL A 173 9.96 10.08 -4.12
C VAL A 173 10.66 9.77 -5.45
N ILE A 174 10.42 10.56 -6.50
CA ILE A 174 11.12 10.45 -7.78
C ILE A 174 12.63 10.68 -7.62
N HIS A 175 13.04 11.75 -6.92
CA HIS A 175 14.45 12.07 -6.70
C HIS A 175 15.19 10.97 -5.93
N ILE A 176 14.50 10.31 -4.99
CA ILE A 176 15.03 9.12 -4.29
C ILE A 176 15.40 8.01 -5.29
N LEU A 177 14.58 7.79 -6.33
CA LEU A 177 14.85 6.79 -7.37
C LEU A 177 16.04 7.16 -8.25
N ASP A 178 16.30 8.45 -8.47
CA ASP A 178 17.43 8.91 -9.29
C ASP A 178 18.77 8.90 -8.52
N SER A 179 18.73 8.89 -7.19
CA SER A 179 19.90 9.04 -6.31
C SER A 179 20.47 7.72 -5.78
N ASN A 180 19.86 6.58 -6.11
CA ASN A 180 20.25 5.24 -5.65
C ASN A 180 20.53 4.31 -6.84
#